data_AF-A0A523PLV3-F1
#
_entry.id   AF-A0A523PLV3-F1
#
_cell.length_a   1.000
_cell.length_b   1.000
_cell.length_c   1.000
_cell.angle_alpha   90.00
_cell.angle_beta   90.00
_cell.angle_gamma   90.00
#
_symmetry.space_group_name_H-M   'P 1'
#
loop_
_entity.id
_entity.type
_entity.pdbx_description
1 polymer ?
#
loop_
_entity_poly.entity_id
_entity_poly.type
_entity_poly.pdbx_seq_one_letter_code
_entity_poly.pdbx_strand_id
1 'polypeptide(L)'
;MWKSENVEIAREIGRSALWAPLAIFVAHVILSLAFNGYQRIPGLDIPMHLLGGMAIAFFFSRLLDILRDYTIVDRVDGLLRAIFLIALTATAAVLWEFAEYISDHSFGTQAQGDLEDTLLDMLLGILGGFTMVSFLLLAKHGYGKTRHK
;
A
#
# COMPACT_ATOMS: atom_id res chain seq x y z
N MET A 1 -17.87 -9.99 25.14
CA MET A 1 -16.80 -10.80 24.53
C MET A 1 -16.55 -10.39 23.08
N TRP A 2 -17.54 -10.41 22.16
CA TRP A 2 -17.33 -10.00 20.75
C TRP A 2 -16.84 -8.55 20.53
N LYS A 3 -17.33 -7.58 21.33
CA LYS A 3 -16.88 -6.19 21.23
C LYS A 3 -15.41 -5.98 21.62
N SER A 4 -14.85 -6.79 22.51
CA SER A 4 -13.44 -6.63 22.93
C SER A 4 -12.47 -7.17 21.88
N GLU A 5 -12.83 -8.27 21.22
CA GLU A 5 -12.02 -8.89 20.16
C GLU A 5 -11.90 -7.99 18.92
N ASN A 6 -13.01 -7.41 18.44
CA ASN A 6 -12.95 -6.46 17.31
C ASN A 6 -12.09 -5.22 17.62
N VAL A 7 -12.09 -4.76 18.88
CA VAL A 7 -11.24 -3.64 19.32
C VAL A 7 -9.77 -4.05 19.33
N GLU A 8 -9.46 -5.28 19.70
CA GLU A 8 -8.10 -5.82 19.69
C GLU A 8 -7.57 -5.97 18.26
N ILE A 9 -8.37 -6.56 17.36
CA ILE A 9 -8.07 -6.66 15.93
C ILE A 9 -7.80 -5.27 15.34
N ALA A 10 -8.68 -4.30 15.59
CA ALA A 10 -8.50 -2.94 15.07
C ALA A 10 -7.22 -2.27 15.60
N ARG A 11 -6.90 -2.46 16.89
CA ARG A 11 -5.64 -1.97 17.48
C ARG A 11 -4.43 -2.63 16.83
N GLU A 12 -4.49 -3.92 16.57
CA GLU A 12 -3.41 -4.65 15.94
C GLU A 12 -3.20 -4.26 14.48
N ILE A 13 -4.28 -4.09 13.71
CA ILE A 13 -4.22 -3.54 12.35
C ILE A 13 -3.55 -2.17 12.38
N GLY A 14 -3.98 -1.29 13.29
CA GLY A 14 -3.39 0.04 13.48
C GLY A 14 -1.87 -0.02 13.72
N ARG A 15 -1.45 -0.81 14.70
CA ARG A 15 -0.06 -0.89 15.17
C ARG A 15 0.87 -1.63 14.20
N SER A 16 0.37 -2.68 13.54
CA SER A 16 1.21 -3.63 12.81
C SER A 16 1.11 -3.50 11.29
N ALA A 17 0.09 -2.83 10.75
CA ALA A 17 -0.18 -2.76 9.32
C ALA A 17 -0.45 -1.33 8.80
N LEU A 18 -1.46 -0.66 9.37
CA LEU A 18 -2.06 0.56 8.81
C LEU A 18 -1.11 1.76 8.82
N TRP A 19 -0.13 1.79 9.73
CA TRP A 19 0.82 2.88 9.82
C TRP A 19 1.59 3.12 8.50
N ALA A 20 1.84 2.09 7.70
CA ALA A 20 2.66 2.21 6.50
C ALA A 20 2.00 3.06 5.41
N PRO A 21 0.78 2.74 4.91
CA PRO A 21 0.10 3.61 3.96
C PRO A 21 -0.24 4.97 4.56
N LEU A 22 -0.56 5.06 5.86
CA LEU A 22 -0.77 6.36 6.52
C LEU A 22 0.49 7.22 6.53
N ALA A 23 1.67 6.65 6.73
CA ALA A 23 2.93 7.39 6.70
C ALA A 23 3.20 7.97 5.31
N ILE A 24 2.97 7.20 4.25
CA ILE A 24 3.10 7.68 2.86
C ILE A 24 2.06 8.75 2.56
N PHE A 25 0.80 8.55 2.96
CA PHE A 25 -0.26 9.55 2.76
C PHE A 25 0.03 10.86 3.50
N VAL A 26 0.46 10.80 4.76
CA VAL A 26 0.83 11.98 5.53
C VAL A 26 2.04 12.69 4.90
N ALA A 27 3.03 11.93 4.43
CA ALA A 27 4.17 12.50 3.70
C ALA A 27 3.71 13.21 2.42
N HIS A 28 2.83 12.58 1.61
CA HIS A 28 2.20 13.20 0.44
C HIS A 28 1.51 14.52 0.79
N VAL A 29 0.64 14.53 1.81
CA VAL A 29 -0.09 15.72 2.24
C VAL A 29 0.85 16.84 2.68
N ILE A 30 1.89 16.52 3.46
CA ILE A 30 2.89 17.50 3.89
C ILE A 30 3.65 18.05 2.68
N LEU A 31 4.14 17.18 1.79
CA LEU A 31 4.88 17.58 0.59
C LEU A 31 4.03 18.46 -0.33
N SER A 32 2.76 18.10 -0.52
CA SER A 32 1.80 18.84 -1.33
C SER A 32 1.46 20.20 -0.70
N LEU A 33 0.88 20.21 0.51
CA LEU A 33 0.28 21.41 1.09
C LEU A 33 1.29 22.34 1.78
N ALA A 34 2.30 21.79 2.46
CA ALA A 34 3.25 22.62 3.22
C ALA A 34 4.41 23.08 2.35
N PHE A 35 4.83 22.29 1.36
CA PHE A 35 6.02 22.56 0.57
C PHE A 35 5.75 22.87 -0.90
N ASN A 36 4.53 22.65 -1.41
CA ASN A 36 4.22 22.75 -2.83
C ASN A 36 5.21 21.91 -3.66
N GLY A 37 5.51 20.71 -3.15
CA GLY A 37 6.63 19.87 -3.54
C GLY A 37 6.48 19.34 -4.96
N TYR A 38 5.27 18.97 -5.35
CA TYR A 38 4.96 18.41 -6.67
C TYR A 38 5.22 19.40 -7.81
N GLN A 39 5.05 20.70 -7.57
CA GLN A 39 5.36 21.74 -8.54
C GLN A 39 6.85 22.16 -8.52
N ARG A 40 7.55 21.92 -7.40
CA ARG A 40 8.94 22.39 -7.19
C ARG A 40 10.00 21.33 -7.47
N ILE A 41 9.65 20.06 -7.32
CA ILE A 41 10.57 18.93 -7.46
C ILE A 41 10.03 18.05 -8.59
N PRO A 42 10.51 18.25 -9.83
CA PRO A 42 10.10 17.44 -10.98
C PRO A 42 10.34 15.95 -10.70
N GLY A 43 9.32 15.13 -10.96
CA GLY A 43 9.37 13.68 -10.75
C GLY A 43 9.32 13.24 -9.28
N LEU A 44 8.94 14.12 -8.33
CA LEU A 44 8.65 13.72 -6.95
C LEU A 44 7.52 12.70 -6.87
N ASP A 45 6.62 12.72 -7.85
CA ASP A 45 5.46 11.86 -7.90
C ASP A 45 5.82 10.38 -8.11
N ILE A 46 6.79 10.11 -8.99
CA ILE A 46 7.30 8.77 -9.29
C ILE A 46 7.65 7.94 -8.03
N PRO A 47 8.55 8.39 -7.13
CA PRO A 47 8.86 7.63 -5.92
C PRO A 47 7.69 7.56 -4.96
N MET A 48 6.76 8.52 -4.95
CA MET A 48 5.59 8.49 -4.08
C MET A 48 4.62 7.38 -4.49
N HIS A 49 4.33 7.20 -5.79
CA HIS A 49 3.50 6.10 -6.28
C HIS A 49 4.14 4.73 -6.05
N LEU A 50 5.45 4.61 -6.29
CA LEU A 50 6.18 3.37 -6.03
C LEU A 50 6.14 3.00 -4.53
N LEU A 51 6.44 3.96 -3.64
CA LEU A 51 6.41 3.74 -2.19
C LEU A 51 5.00 3.49 -1.67
N GLY A 52 3.99 4.16 -2.24
CA GLY A 52 2.58 3.93 -1.96
C GLY A 52 2.18 2.49 -2.27
N GLY A 53 2.54 1.99 -3.46
CA GLY A 53 2.34 0.60 -3.85
C GLY A 53 2.98 -0.40 -2.87
N MET A 54 4.24 -0.14 -2.47
CA MET A 54 4.94 -0.96 -1.48
C MET A 54 4.22 -0.96 -0.12
N ALA A 55 3.77 0.20 0.34
CA ALA A 55 3.09 0.37 1.62
C ALA A 55 1.72 -0.33 1.65
N ILE A 56 0.97 -0.27 0.55
CA ILE A 56 -0.32 -0.97 0.40
C ILE A 56 -0.12 -2.49 0.39
N ALA A 57 0.84 -3.01 -0.37
CA ALA A 57 1.14 -4.44 -0.38
C ALA A 57 1.61 -4.95 0.99
N PHE A 58 2.42 -4.15 1.71
CA PHE A 58 2.79 -4.44 3.09
C PHE A 58 1.56 -4.48 4.01
N PHE A 59 0.68 -3.48 3.91
CA PHE A 59 -0.55 -3.40 4.69
C PHE A 59 -1.41 -4.65 4.50
N PHE A 60 -1.73 -5.03 3.25
CA PHE A 60 -2.56 -6.21 3.00
C PHE A 60 -1.89 -7.53 3.39
N SER A 61 -0.56 -7.63 3.21
CA SER A 61 0.23 -8.77 3.70
C SER A 61 0.07 -8.92 5.22
N ARG A 62 0.13 -7.80 5.95
CA ARG A 62 -0.05 -7.80 7.40
C ARG A 62 -1.48 -8.06 7.83
N LEU A 63 -2.44 -7.47 7.14
CA LEU A 63 -3.86 -7.67 7.38
C LEU A 63 -4.23 -9.16 7.27
N LEU A 64 -3.80 -9.84 6.20
CA LEU A 64 -4.09 -11.28 6.02
C LEU A 64 -3.54 -12.14 7.16
N ASP A 65 -2.34 -11.84 7.65
CA ASP A 65 -1.77 -12.57 8.79
C ASP A 65 -2.53 -12.30 10.09
N ILE A 66 -2.94 -11.06 10.35
CA ILE A 66 -3.77 -10.71 11.51
C ILE A 66 -5.11 -11.45 11.42
N LEU A 67 -5.81 -11.36 10.28
CA LEU A 67 -7.11 -12.02 10.10
C LEU A 67 -7.00 -13.55 10.27
N ARG A 68 -5.87 -14.16 9.88
CA ARG A 68 -5.58 -15.56 10.16
C ARG A 68 -5.41 -15.83 11.66
N ASP A 69 -4.67 -14.99 12.37
CA ASP A 69 -4.38 -15.18 13.79
C ASP A 69 -5.64 -15.09 14.67
N TYR A 70 -6.66 -14.34 14.23
CA TYR A 70 -8.00 -14.33 14.82
C TYR A 70 -8.99 -15.32 14.16
N THR A 71 -8.51 -16.26 13.35
CA THR A 71 -9.34 -17.31 12.70
C THR A 71 -10.48 -16.79 11.80
N ILE A 72 -10.37 -15.57 11.28
CA ILE A 72 -11.34 -14.95 10.37
C ILE A 72 -11.17 -15.50 8.95
N VAL A 73 -9.93 -15.75 8.54
CA VAL A 73 -9.59 -16.35 7.25
C VAL A 73 -8.63 -17.51 7.43
N ASP A 74 -8.74 -18.51 6.57
CA ASP A 74 -7.76 -19.59 6.50
C ASP A 74 -6.41 -19.09 5.94
N ARG A 75 -5.39 -19.93 6.09
CA ARG A 75 -4.05 -19.63 5.58
C ARG A 75 -4.06 -19.51 4.06
N VAL A 76 -3.74 -18.32 3.57
CA VAL A 76 -3.41 -18.06 2.15
C VAL A 76 -1.89 -18.01 2.00
N ASP A 77 -1.29 -18.92 1.23
CA ASP A 77 0.15 -19.01 1.04
C ASP A 77 0.60 -19.05 -0.42
N GLY A 78 1.92 -19.03 -0.62
CA GLY A 78 2.58 -19.15 -1.91
C GLY A 78 2.08 -18.17 -2.96
N LEU A 79 1.80 -18.71 -4.16
CA LEU A 79 1.38 -17.96 -5.33
C LEU A 79 0.02 -17.27 -5.12
N LEU A 80 -0.93 -17.94 -4.46
CA LEU A 80 -2.26 -17.35 -4.23
C LEU A 80 -2.16 -16.09 -3.38
N ARG A 81 -1.33 -16.11 -2.33
CA ARG A 81 -1.06 -14.92 -1.51
C ARG A 81 -0.46 -13.81 -2.36
N ALA A 82 0.51 -14.10 -3.23
CA ALA A 82 1.10 -13.10 -4.10
C ALA A 82 0.05 -12.47 -5.04
N ILE A 83 -0.79 -13.28 -5.69
CA ILE A 83 -1.86 -12.81 -6.58
C ILE A 83 -2.81 -11.87 -5.83
N PHE A 84 -3.27 -12.25 -4.63
CA PHE A 84 -4.14 -11.42 -3.81
C PHE A 84 -3.51 -10.07 -3.47
N LEU A 85 -2.25 -10.06 -3.03
CA LEU A 85 -1.56 -8.83 -2.67
C LEU A 85 -1.39 -7.89 -3.86
N ILE A 86 -1.04 -8.41 -5.03
CA ILE A 86 -0.92 -7.60 -6.25
C ILE A 86 -2.28 -7.08 -6.70
N ALA A 87 -3.33 -7.91 -6.70
CA ALA A 87 -4.67 -7.49 -7.10
C ALA A 87 -5.22 -6.37 -6.18
N LEU A 88 -5.03 -6.49 -4.86
CA LEU A 88 -5.45 -5.47 -3.91
C LEU A 88 -4.63 -4.18 -4.05
N THR A 89 -3.34 -4.29 -4.33
CA THR A 89 -2.47 -3.12 -4.58
C THR A 89 -2.85 -2.40 -5.88
N ALA A 90 -3.08 -3.15 -6.96
CA ALA A 90 -3.56 -2.59 -8.22
C ALA A 90 -4.91 -1.90 -8.07
N THR A 91 -5.83 -2.50 -7.29
CA THR A 91 -7.11 -1.88 -6.97
C THR A 91 -6.91 -0.56 -6.23
N ALA A 92 -6.00 -0.51 -5.25
CA ALA A 92 -5.71 0.72 -4.52
C ALA A 92 -5.11 1.81 -5.42
N ALA A 93 -4.22 1.45 -6.36
CA ALA A 93 -3.65 2.38 -7.32
C ALA A 93 -4.74 3.00 -8.21
N VAL A 94 -5.66 2.18 -8.76
CA VAL A 94 -6.82 2.68 -9.53
C VAL A 94 -7.71 3.60 -8.70
N LEU A 95 -7.97 3.24 -7.44
CA LEU A 95 -8.79 4.07 -6.55
C LEU A 95 -8.10 5.39 -6.18
N TRP A 96 -6.76 5.43 -6.16
CA TRP A 96 -6.00 6.66 -5.93
C TRP A 96 -6.16 7.64 -7.10
N GLU A 97 -6.01 7.18 -8.35
CA GLU A 97 -6.25 8.02 -9.53
C GLU A 97 -7.67 8.58 -9.57
N PHE A 98 -8.66 7.77 -9.17
CA PHE A 98 -10.03 8.26 -9.03
C PHE A 98 -10.16 9.31 -7.92
N ALA A 99 -9.42 9.18 -6.82
CA ALA A 99 -9.41 10.17 -5.75
C ALA A 99 -8.81 11.50 -6.22
N GLU A 100 -7.74 11.46 -7.02
CA GLU A 100 -7.14 12.67 -7.62
C GLU A 100 -8.09 13.33 -8.61
N TYR A 101 -8.69 12.54 -9.52
CA TYR A 101 -9.74 13.03 -10.42
C TYR A 101 -10.88 13.73 -9.67
N ILE A 102 -11.41 13.08 -8.63
CA ILE A 102 -12.48 13.64 -7.79
C ILE A 102 -11.99 14.90 -7.09
N SER A 103 -10.75 14.92 -6.62
CA SER A 103 -10.18 16.07 -5.93
C SER A 103 -10.12 17.30 -6.84
N ASP A 104 -9.66 17.12 -8.08
CA ASP A 104 -9.54 18.20 -9.05
C ASP A 104 -10.92 18.74 -9.44
N HIS A 105 -11.89 17.85 -9.66
CA HIS A 105 -13.24 18.23 -10.08
C HIS A 105 -14.09 18.81 -8.96
N SER A 106 -13.90 18.35 -7.71
CA SER A 106 -14.76 18.73 -6.58
C SER A 106 -14.17 19.84 -5.72
N PHE A 107 -12.84 19.92 -5.65
CA PHE A 107 -12.12 20.84 -4.76
C PHE A 107 -11.17 21.78 -5.52
N GLY A 108 -11.07 21.66 -6.85
CA GLY A 108 -10.24 22.55 -7.68
C GLY A 108 -8.74 22.37 -7.46
N THR A 109 -8.32 21.18 -7.01
CA THR A 109 -6.90 20.82 -6.96
C THR A 109 -6.34 20.61 -8.38
N GLN A 110 -5.04 20.32 -8.46
CA GLN A 110 -4.34 19.94 -9.69
C GLN A 110 -3.48 18.71 -9.37
N ALA A 111 -4.10 17.72 -8.76
CA ALA A 111 -3.47 16.49 -8.32
C ALA A 111 -3.33 15.51 -9.49
N GLN A 112 -4.34 15.43 -10.36
CA GLN A 112 -4.29 14.57 -11.52
C GLN A 112 -3.53 15.26 -12.66
N GLY A 113 -2.54 14.56 -13.23
CA GLY A 113 -1.86 14.99 -14.44
C GLY A 113 -2.65 14.67 -15.71
N ASP A 114 -1.92 14.30 -16.77
CA ASP A 114 -2.51 13.85 -18.02
C ASP A 114 -2.69 12.32 -18.07
N LEU A 115 -3.09 11.79 -19.22
CA LEU A 115 -3.27 10.34 -19.37
C LEU A 115 -1.96 9.56 -19.22
N GLU A 116 -0.83 10.11 -19.67
CA GLU A 116 0.46 9.44 -19.56
C GLU A 116 0.91 9.36 -18.10
N ASP A 117 0.72 10.46 -17.36
CA ASP A 117 0.95 10.56 -15.92
C ASP A 117 0.12 9.52 -15.15
N THR A 118 -1.21 9.55 -15.28
CA THR A 118 -2.12 8.60 -14.63
C THR A 118 -1.78 7.13 -14.96
N LEU A 119 -1.38 6.82 -16.19
CA LEU A 119 -0.97 5.46 -16.56
C LEU A 119 0.37 5.06 -15.92
N LEU A 120 1.31 5.99 -15.84
CA LEU A 120 2.59 5.79 -15.16
C LEU A 120 2.39 5.59 -13.66
N ASP A 121 1.51 6.35 -13.04
CA ASP A 121 1.24 6.35 -11.60
C ASP A 121 0.58 5.05 -11.15
N MET A 122 -0.39 4.56 -11.93
CA MET A 122 -0.94 3.21 -11.76
C MET A 122 0.14 2.13 -11.93
N LEU A 123 0.98 2.23 -12.96
CA LEU A 123 2.05 1.28 -13.20
C LEU A 123 3.04 1.26 -12.03
N LEU A 124 3.46 2.43 -11.53
CA LEU A 124 4.37 2.56 -10.40
C LEU A 124 3.77 2.03 -9.11
N GLY A 125 2.49 2.30 -8.84
CA GLY A 125 1.77 1.71 -7.72
C GLY A 125 1.75 0.18 -7.78
N ILE A 126 1.50 -0.39 -8.96
CA ILE A 126 1.54 -1.85 -9.17
C ILE A 126 2.96 -2.40 -8.99
N LEU A 127 3.98 -1.76 -9.57
CA LEU A 127 5.38 -2.15 -9.45
C LEU A 127 5.89 -2.07 -8.00
N GLY A 128 5.41 -1.10 -7.22
CA GLY A 128 5.65 -1.01 -5.79
C GLY A 128 5.12 -2.25 -5.06
N GLY A 129 3.90 -2.69 -5.42
CA GLY A 129 3.33 -3.94 -4.93
C GLY A 129 4.19 -5.15 -5.26
N PHE A 130 4.63 -5.30 -6.51
CA PHE A 130 5.53 -6.38 -6.93
C PHE A 130 6.86 -6.38 -6.16
N THR A 131 7.44 -5.19 -5.96
CA THR A 131 8.67 -5.01 -5.18
C THR A 131 8.50 -5.53 -3.76
N MET A 132 7.45 -5.10 -3.06
CA MET A 132 7.19 -5.52 -1.69
C MET A 132 6.86 -7.02 -1.57
N VAL A 133 6.02 -7.56 -2.46
CA VAL A 133 5.69 -9.00 -2.46
C VAL A 133 6.95 -9.84 -2.69
N SER A 134 7.81 -9.45 -3.64
CA SER A 134 9.07 -10.14 -3.91
C SER A 134 10.00 -10.11 -2.69
N PHE A 135 10.14 -8.94 -2.06
CA PHE A 135 10.91 -8.78 -0.82
C PHE A 135 10.42 -9.73 0.28
N LEU A 136 9.10 -9.79 0.52
CA LEU A 136 8.50 -10.65 1.55
C LEU A 136 8.73 -12.15 1.26
N LEU A 137 8.64 -12.57 0.00
CA LEU A 137 8.91 -13.94 -0.40
C LEU A 137 10.38 -14.32 -0.17
N LEU A 138 11.31 -13.44 -0.53
CA LEU A 138 12.74 -13.65 -0.34
C LEU A 138 13.13 -13.67 1.15
N ALA A 139 12.59 -12.75 1.94
CA ALA A 139 12.84 -12.70 3.39
C ALA A 139 12.40 -14.00 4.08
N LYS A 140 11.25 -14.57 3.68
CA LYS A 140 10.75 -15.85 4.20
C LYS A 140 11.64 -17.03 3.80
N HIS A 141 12.16 -17.05 2.58
CA HIS A 141 13.08 -18.10 2.12
C HIS A 141 14.46 -18.02 2.80
N GLY A 142 14.98 -16.81 3.03
CA GLY A 142 16.23 -16.60 3.77
C GLY A 142 16.16 -17.12 5.21
N TYR A 143 15.03 -16.89 5.89
CA TYR A 143 14.81 -17.35 7.26
C TYR A 143 14.63 -18.88 7.37
N GLY A 144 14.12 -19.54 6.32
CA GLY A 144 14.01 -21.00 6.27
C GLY A 144 15.36 -21.73 6.15
N LYS A 145 16.34 -21.12 5.46
CA LYS A 145 17.68 -21.72 5.28
C LYS A 145 18.56 -21.66 6.52
N THR A 146 18.40 -20.67 7.39
CA THR A 146 19.23 -20.51 8.60
C THR A 146 18.85 -21.44 9.76
N ARG A 147 17.63 -22.02 9.76
CA ARG A 147 17.19 -22.98 10.79
C ARG A 147 17.60 -24.44 10.54
N HIS A 148 18.15 -24.74 9.37
CA HIS A 148 18.57 -26.11 8.99
C HIS A 148 20.09 -26.27 8.93
N LYS A 149 20.85 -25.36 9.54
CA LYS A 149 22.28 -25.51 9.82
C LYS A 149 22.49 -25.52 11.33
#